data_AF-A0A454TN38-F1
#
_entry.id   AF-A0A454TN38-F1
#
_cell.length_a   1.000
_cell.length_b   1.000
_cell.length_c   1.000
_cell.angle_alpha   90.00
_cell.angle_beta   90.00
_cell.angle_gamma   90.00
#
_symmetry.space_group_name_H-M   'P 1'
#
loop_
_entity.id
_entity.type
_entity.pdbx_description
1 polymer ?
#
loop_
_entity_poly.entity_id
_entity_poly.type
_entity_poly.pdbx_seq_one_letter_code
_entity_poly.pdbx_strand_id
1 'polypeptide(L)'
;MSDRKAPRGGIVGAALACAAAWAAPVWALDVTLPPETAQYRPSELPGYRLVLQHCMICHAAQYVQRQPPTLPRSYWEATVKKMKASFGAPFPEEDIPAMVDHLVKTYGAERASETAPARPAAP
;
A
#
# COMPACT_ATOMS: atom_id res chain seq x y z
N MET A 1 3.66 1.87 78.85
CA MET A 1 4.16 0.75 78.02
C MET A 1 2.99 -0.10 77.59
N SER A 2 2.63 -0.07 76.31
CA SER A 2 2.10 -1.25 75.57
C SER A 2 1.86 -0.84 74.12
N ASP A 3 2.94 -0.84 73.34
CA ASP A 3 2.90 -0.71 71.88
C ASP A 3 2.16 -1.89 71.26
N ARG A 4 1.05 -1.63 70.55
CA ARG A 4 0.41 -2.61 69.66
C ARG A 4 0.98 -2.44 68.25
N LYS A 5 1.92 -3.31 67.89
CA LYS A 5 2.52 -3.37 66.55
C LYS A 5 1.56 -4.10 65.60
N ALA A 6 0.89 -3.37 64.71
CA ALA A 6 0.06 -3.95 63.66
C ALA A 6 0.92 -4.57 62.53
N PRO A 7 0.60 -5.78 62.02
CA PRO A 7 1.34 -6.39 60.93
C PRO A 7 0.90 -5.76 59.60
N ARG A 8 1.61 -4.72 59.16
CA ARG A 8 1.40 -4.06 57.85
C ARG A 8 2.00 -4.82 56.65
N GLY A 9 2.36 -6.09 56.80
CA GLY A 9 3.15 -6.83 55.80
C GLY A 9 2.37 -7.77 54.87
N GLY A 10 1.08 -8.06 55.11
CA GLY A 10 0.40 -9.18 54.45
C GLY A 10 -0.33 -8.87 53.13
N ILE A 11 -0.66 -7.60 52.84
CA ILE A 11 -1.63 -7.29 51.77
C ILE A 11 -0.96 -7.00 50.42
N VAL A 12 0.30 -6.58 50.39
CA VAL A 12 1.00 -6.22 49.14
C VAL A 12 1.42 -7.46 48.32
N GLY A 13 1.60 -8.61 48.96
CA GLY A 13 2.06 -9.84 48.28
C GLY A 13 0.99 -10.58 47.46
N ALA A 14 -0.30 -10.39 47.76
CA ALA A 14 -1.36 -11.18 47.13
C ALA A 14 -1.90 -10.59 45.81
N ALA A 15 -1.71 -9.29 45.56
CA ALA A 15 -2.26 -8.63 44.37
C ALA A 15 -1.46 -8.91 43.07
N LEU A 16 -0.16 -9.20 43.15
CA LEU A 16 0.66 -9.51 41.96
C LEU A 16 0.45 -10.92 41.41
N ALA A 17 -0.05 -11.87 42.21
CA ALA A 17 -0.21 -13.25 41.78
C ALA A 17 -1.44 -13.48 40.88
N CYS A 18 -2.47 -12.63 40.97
CA CYS A 18 -3.69 -12.79 40.15
C CYS A 18 -3.56 -12.26 38.71
N ALA A 19 -2.58 -11.41 38.41
CA ALA A 19 -2.42 -10.85 37.06
C ALA A 19 -1.79 -11.83 36.05
N ALA A 20 -1.02 -12.81 36.52
CA ALA A 20 -0.33 -13.76 35.64
C ALA A 20 -1.26 -14.84 35.05
N ALA A 21 -2.42 -15.09 35.65
CA ALA A 21 -3.33 -16.17 35.23
C ALA A 21 -4.25 -15.81 34.05
N TRP A 22 -4.27 -14.55 33.61
CA TRP A 22 -5.12 -14.06 32.51
C TRP A 22 -4.32 -13.73 31.24
N ALA A 23 -3.01 -13.98 31.23
CA ALA A 23 -2.19 -13.82 30.03
C ALA A 23 -2.47 -15.00 29.08
N ALA A 24 -3.35 -14.79 28.10
CA ALA A 24 -3.52 -15.73 27.00
C ALA A 24 -2.18 -15.88 26.23
N PRO A 25 -1.83 -17.10 25.77
CA PRO A 25 -0.63 -17.28 24.97
C PRO A 25 -0.76 -16.49 23.66
N VAL A 26 0.27 -15.70 23.33
CA VAL A 26 0.38 -15.08 22.00
C VAL A 26 1.00 -16.11 21.06
N TRP A 27 0.19 -16.65 20.15
CA TRP A 27 0.67 -17.54 19.09
C TRP A 27 0.91 -16.72 17.83
N ALA A 28 2.11 -16.83 17.26
CA ALA A 28 2.37 -16.33 15.92
C ALA A 28 1.71 -17.30 14.92
N LEU A 29 0.66 -16.85 14.25
CA LEU A 29 0.05 -17.56 13.12
C LEU A 29 0.76 -17.12 11.85
N ASP A 30 1.14 -18.08 11.02
CA ASP A 30 1.63 -17.81 9.68
C ASP A 30 0.49 -17.41 8.75
N VAL A 31 0.76 -16.45 7.87
CA VAL A 31 -0.14 -16.04 6.79
C VAL A 31 0.59 -16.17 5.47
N THR A 32 0.17 -17.14 4.65
CA THR A 32 0.68 -17.31 3.30
C THR A 32 -0.13 -16.42 2.35
N LEU A 33 0.52 -15.38 1.81
CA LEU A 33 -0.09 -14.55 0.77
C LEU A 33 -0.02 -15.24 -0.60
N PRO A 34 -1.04 -15.07 -1.46
CA PRO A 34 -0.94 -15.51 -2.84
C PRO A 34 0.16 -14.73 -3.59
N PRO A 35 0.72 -15.28 -4.67
CA PRO A 35 1.70 -14.57 -5.48
C PRO A 35 1.16 -13.26 -6.05
N GLU A 36 2.01 -12.23 -6.10
CA GLU A 36 1.68 -10.96 -6.75
C GLU A 36 1.70 -11.12 -8.27
N THR A 37 0.60 -10.78 -8.93
CA THR A 37 0.41 -11.00 -10.38
C THR A 37 0.16 -9.73 -11.18
N ALA A 38 0.02 -8.57 -10.53
CA ALA A 38 -0.28 -7.33 -11.22
C ALA A 38 0.92 -6.80 -12.02
N GLN A 39 0.69 -6.50 -13.30
CA GLN A 39 1.70 -5.93 -14.19
C GLN A 39 1.17 -4.69 -14.89
N TYR A 40 2.02 -3.70 -15.14
CA TYR A 40 1.61 -2.58 -16.00
C TYR A 40 1.28 -3.10 -17.42
N ARG A 41 0.19 -2.60 -18.01
CA ARG A 41 -0.20 -2.84 -19.39
C ARG A 41 0.98 -2.48 -20.31
N PRO A 42 1.43 -3.41 -21.18
CA PRO A 42 2.49 -3.15 -22.15
C PRO A 42 2.20 -1.93 -23.01
N SER A 43 3.24 -1.14 -23.28
CA SER A 43 3.13 0.10 -24.05
C SER A 43 4.48 0.47 -24.68
N GLU A 44 4.43 0.99 -25.90
CA GLU A 44 5.61 1.54 -26.60
C GLU A 44 5.97 2.96 -26.15
N LEU A 45 5.18 3.56 -25.24
CA LEU A 45 5.46 4.90 -24.72
C LEU A 45 6.75 4.88 -23.88
N PRO A 46 7.63 5.89 -23.99
CA PRO A 46 8.89 5.94 -23.23
C PRO A 46 8.71 5.76 -21.72
N GLY A 47 7.62 6.30 -21.17
CA GLY A 47 7.28 6.19 -19.75
C GLY A 47 6.98 4.78 -19.24
N TYR A 48 6.68 3.82 -20.10
CA TYR A 48 6.39 2.44 -19.69
C TYR A 48 7.56 1.80 -18.96
N ARG A 49 8.76 1.90 -19.53
CA ARG A 49 9.98 1.35 -18.92
C ARG A 49 10.32 2.03 -17.59
N LEU A 50 10.11 3.34 -17.51
CA LEU A 50 10.34 4.12 -16.28
C LEU A 50 9.39 3.68 -15.17
N VAL A 51 8.11 3.49 -15.49
CA VAL A 51 7.10 3.03 -14.52
C VAL A 51 7.37 1.59 -14.05
N LEU A 52 7.80 0.69 -14.94
CA LEU A 52 8.23 -0.66 -14.55
C LEU A 52 9.41 -0.64 -13.58
N GLN A 53 10.39 0.23 -13.82
CA GLN A 53 11.60 0.33 -13.03
C GLN A 53 11.36 0.97 -11.65
N HIS A 54 10.50 1.98 -11.59
CA HIS A 54 10.41 2.85 -10.40
C HIS A 54 9.13 2.70 -9.59
N CYS A 55 8.02 2.24 -10.17
CA CYS A 55 6.72 2.24 -9.51
C CYS A 55 6.29 0.89 -8.90
N MET A 56 7.10 -0.16 -9.03
CA MET A 56 6.84 -1.48 -8.40
C MET A 56 7.76 -1.76 -7.20
N ILE A 57 8.57 -0.78 -6.79
CA ILE A 57 9.51 -0.92 -5.66
C ILE A 57 8.77 -1.01 -4.32
N CYS A 58 7.66 -0.26 -4.18
CA CYS A 58 6.96 -0.11 -2.90
C CYS A 58 5.58 -0.76 -2.87
N HIS A 59 4.91 -0.92 -4.01
CA HIS A 59 3.57 -1.47 -4.08
C HIS A 59 3.28 -2.13 -5.45
N ALA A 60 2.24 -2.96 -5.49
CA ALA A 60 1.75 -3.59 -6.70
C ALA A 60 1.25 -2.57 -7.76
N ALA A 61 1.31 -2.96 -9.04
CA ALA A 61 0.78 -2.17 -10.17
C ALA A 61 -0.75 -1.98 -10.10
N GLN A 62 -1.45 -2.81 -9.32
CA GLN A 62 -2.90 -2.69 -9.05
C GLN A 62 -3.33 -1.30 -8.58
N TYR A 63 -2.47 -0.57 -7.86
CA TYR A 63 -2.80 0.80 -7.42
C TYR A 63 -3.06 1.74 -8.59
N VAL A 64 -2.34 1.58 -9.71
CA VAL A 64 -2.55 2.34 -10.94
C VAL A 64 -3.70 1.74 -11.75
N GLN A 65 -3.74 0.42 -11.90
CA GLN A 65 -4.76 -0.27 -12.71
C GLN A 65 -6.20 -0.01 -12.22
N ARG A 66 -6.38 0.19 -10.91
CA ARG A 66 -7.70 0.42 -10.29
C ARG A 66 -8.11 1.89 -10.21
N GLN A 67 -7.31 2.81 -10.74
CA GLN A 67 -7.69 4.23 -10.78
C GLN A 67 -8.84 4.46 -11.78
N PRO A 68 -9.78 5.38 -11.49
CA PRO A 68 -10.84 5.72 -12.42
C PRO A 68 -10.30 6.13 -13.81
N PRO A 69 -10.89 5.58 -14.89
CA PRO A 69 -10.40 5.81 -16.24
C PRO A 69 -10.56 7.25 -16.73
N THR A 70 -11.38 8.05 -16.05
CA THR A 70 -11.69 9.44 -16.38
C THR A 70 -10.73 10.43 -15.74
N LEU A 71 -9.71 9.96 -15.00
CA LEU A 71 -8.80 10.86 -14.30
C LEU A 71 -7.92 11.64 -15.28
N PRO A 72 -7.86 12.99 -15.13
CA PRO A 72 -7.12 13.86 -16.04
C PRO A 72 -5.62 13.77 -15.81
N ARG A 73 -4.82 14.29 -16.75
CA ARG A 73 -3.36 14.38 -16.65
C ARG A 73 -2.87 15.02 -15.34
N SER A 74 -3.54 16.07 -14.87
CA SER A 74 -3.17 16.75 -13.61
C SER A 74 -3.23 15.82 -12.40
N TYR A 75 -4.16 14.86 -12.38
CA TYR A 75 -4.21 13.84 -11.33
C TYR A 75 -2.97 12.93 -11.38
N TRP A 76 -2.61 12.47 -12.57
CA TRP A 76 -1.44 11.59 -12.76
C TRP A 76 -0.14 12.31 -12.44
N GLU A 77 -0.02 13.57 -12.81
CA GLU A 77 1.12 14.42 -12.45
C GLU A 77 1.24 14.59 -10.94
N ALA A 78 0.15 14.92 -10.25
CA ALA A 78 0.14 15.02 -8.79
C ALA A 78 0.49 13.68 -8.13
N THR A 79 0.03 12.56 -8.72
CA THR A 79 0.32 11.21 -8.21
C THR A 79 1.81 10.88 -8.32
N VAL A 80 2.42 11.06 -9.49
CA VAL A 80 3.85 10.79 -9.69
C VAL A 80 4.71 11.69 -8.80
N LYS A 81 4.39 13.00 -8.74
CA LYS A 81 5.08 13.94 -7.85
C LYS A 81 4.94 13.56 -6.38
N LYS A 82 3.77 13.08 -5.94
CA LYS A 82 3.55 12.57 -4.57
C LYS A 82 4.44 11.37 -4.27
N MET A 83 4.61 10.42 -5.21
CA MET A 83 5.48 9.26 -5.00
C MET A 83 6.92 9.68 -4.74
N LYS A 84 7.42 10.68 -5.49
CA LYS A 84 8.77 11.23 -5.27
C LYS A 84 8.87 12.03 -3.98
N ALA A 85 8.05 13.07 -3.83
CA ALA A 85 8.23 14.08 -2.78
C ALA A 85 7.78 13.62 -1.40
N SER A 86 6.68 12.86 -1.31
CA SER A 86 6.10 12.43 -0.03
C SER A 86 6.50 11.01 0.35
N PHE A 87 6.67 10.13 -0.63
CA PHE A 87 7.00 8.71 -0.39
C PHE A 87 8.45 8.34 -0.73
N GLY A 88 9.26 9.28 -1.23
CA GLY A 88 10.69 9.09 -1.43
C GLY A 88 11.07 8.18 -2.60
N ALA A 89 10.20 8.01 -3.59
CA ALA A 89 10.48 7.17 -4.74
C ALA A 89 11.74 7.67 -5.51
N PRO A 90 12.72 6.80 -5.78
CA PRO A 90 14.02 7.20 -6.32
C PRO A 90 14.00 7.21 -7.86
N PHE A 91 13.48 8.29 -8.45
CA PHE A 91 13.59 8.59 -9.88
C PHE A 91 13.87 10.08 -10.09
N PRO A 92 14.54 10.46 -11.20
CA PRO A 92 14.91 11.85 -11.44
C PRO A 92 13.68 12.69 -11.91
N GLU A 93 13.73 14.01 -11.76
CA GLU A 93 12.53 14.87 -12.01
C GLU A 93 12.20 14.94 -13.51
N GLU A 94 13.23 14.85 -14.36
CA GLU A 94 13.13 14.85 -15.82
C GLU A 94 12.34 13.66 -16.39
N ASP A 95 12.21 12.57 -15.63
CA ASP A 95 11.46 11.37 -16.04
C ASP A 95 9.94 11.52 -15.80
N ILE A 96 9.54 12.44 -14.93
CA ILE A 96 8.12 12.63 -14.54
C ILE A 96 7.22 12.88 -15.75
N PRO A 97 7.54 13.77 -16.71
CA PRO A 97 6.67 14.00 -17.87
C PRO A 97 6.41 12.72 -18.68
N ALA A 98 7.43 11.89 -18.89
CA ALA A 98 7.30 10.64 -19.63
C ALA A 98 6.45 9.61 -18.87
N MET A 99 6.67 9.47 -17.56
CA MET A 99 5.86 8.59 -16.71
C MET A 99 4.39 9.03 -16.69
N VAL A 100 4.12 10.32 -16.51
CA VAL A 100 2.76 10.88 -16.53
C VAL A 100 2.09 10.66 -17.88
N ASP A 101 2.82 10.86 -18.99
CA ASP A 101 2.30 10.62 -20.34
C ASP A 101 1.87 9.16 -20.55
N HIS A 102 2.72 8.21 -20.15
CA HIS A 102 2.35 6.79 -20.18
C HIS A 102 1.11 6.52 -19.32
N LEU A 103 1.08 7.00 -18.07
CA LEU A 103 0.01 6.70 -17.14
C LEU A 103 -1.34 7.25 -17.63
N VAL A 104 -1.40 8.50 -18.09
CA VAL A 104 -2.67 9.10 -18.54
C VAL A 104 -3.16 8.52 -19.87
N LYS A 105 -2.25 8.19 -20.81
CA LYS A 105 -2.61 7.57 -22.09
C LYS A 105 -2.89 6.07 -21.99
N THR A 106 -2.54 5.43 -20.88
CA THR A 106 -2.75 3.98 -20.66
C THR A 106 -3.85 3.68 -19.64
N TYR A 107 -4.03 4.55 -18.65
CA TYR A 107 -4.97 4.38 -17.54
C TYR A 107 -5.91 5.57 -17.31
N GLY A 108 -5.65 6.75 -17.88
CA GLY A 108 -6.42 7.97 -17.62
C GLY A 108 -7.32 8.42 -18.77
N ALA A 109 -7.74 9.69 -18.68
CA ALA A 109 -8.70 10.31 -19.59
C ALA A 109 -8.20 10.47 -21.04
N GLU A 110 -6.89 10.30 -21.28
CA GLU A 110 -6.28 10.44 -22.61
C GLU A 110 -6.06 9.09 -23.31
N ARG A 111 -6.58 8.00 -22.74
CA ARG A 111 -6.61 6.73 -23.46
C ARG A 111 -7.38 6.92 -24.75
N ALA A 112 -6.77 6.50 -25.86
CA ALA A 112 -7.55 6.28 -27.07
C ALA A 112 -8.71 5.35 -26.70
N SER A 113 -9.92 5.72 -27.12
CA SER A 113 -11.07 4.82 -27.06
C SER A 113 -10.68 3.56 -27.81
N GLU A 114 -10.24 2.54 -27.08
CA GLU A 114 -10.05 1.23 -27.63
C GLU A 114 -11.42 0.86 -28.21
N THR A 115 -11.51 0.69 -29.53
CA THR A 115 -12.65 0.06 -30.17
C THR A 115 -12.83 -1.28 -29.47
N ALA A 116 -13.69 -1.31 -28.46
CA ALA A 116 -13.90 -2.48 -27.65
C ALA A 116 -14.51 -3.55 -28.55
N PRO A 117 -13.89 -4.72 -28.78
CA PRO A 117 -14.69 -5.85 -29.19
C PRO A 117 -15.72 -6.09 -28.08
N ALA A 118 -16.99 -6.05 -28.45
CA ALA A 118 -18.09 -6.31 -27.53
C ALA A 118 -17.79 -7.59 -26.75
N ARG A 119 -17.79 -7.49 -25.42
CA ARG A 119 -17.73 -8.68 -24.57
C ARG A 119 -18.90 -9.58 -24.97
N PRO A 120 -18.69 -10.82 -25.47
CA PRO A 120 -19.81 -11.72 -25.70
C PRO A 120 -20.50 -11.94 -24.35
N ALA A 121 -21.83 -11.81 -24.36
CA ALA A 121 -22.65 -12.09 -23.19
C ALA A 121 -22.39 -13.55 -22.76
N ALA A 122 -22.12 -13.75 -21.47
CA ALA A 122 -22.07 -15.08 -20.87
C ALA A 122 -23.48 -15.72 -20.92
N PRO A 123 -23.58 -17.06 -21.00
CA PRO A 123 -24.84 -17.78 -21.16
C PRO A 123 -25.82 -17.55 -19.99
#